data_AF-A0A0P0CLB3-F1
#
_entry.id   AF-A0A0P0CLB3-F1
#
_cell.length_a   1.000
_cell.length_b   1.000
_cell.length_c   1.000
_cell.angle_alpha   90.00
_cell.angle_beta   90.00
_cell.angle_gamma   90.00
#
_symmetry.space_group_name_H-M   'P 1'
#
loop_
_entity.id
_entity.type
_entity.pdbx_description
1 polymer ?
#
loop_
_entity_poly.entity_id
_entity_poly.type
_entity_poly.pdbx_seq_one_letter_code
_entity_poly.pdbx_strand_id
1 'polypeptide(L)'
;RIGSTLPKADYYIPFGLPSFPNLFDVQGSAHHSSIKKQFAPLYTMIALLSYEQGVGGQTAILKEELQRFSDQKQVIDLPQFLQYYVFDAIGVINVGKSMGMMESNSDTNGACGALDAMWHYASMMAYIPHMHA
;
A
#
# COMPACT_ATOMS: atom_id res chain seq x y z
N ARG A 1 5.77 25.14 -14.45
CA ARG A 1 5.00 24.24 -13.56
C ARG A 1 5.33 24.64 -12.11
N ILE A 2 4.42 25.35 -11.44
CA ILE A 2 4.66 25.96 -10.10
C ILE A 2 4.69 24.90 -8.97
N GLY A 3 4.10 23.72 -9.19
CA GLY A 3 3.95 22.69 -8.14
C GLY A 3 5.16 21.80 -7.84
N SER A 4 6.27 21.87 -8.59
CA SER A 4 7.50 21.10 -8.25
C SER A 4 8.47 21.87 -7.35
N THR A 5 8.19 23.15 -7.11
CA THR A 5 9.05 24.08 -6.36
C THR A 5 8.63 24.23 -4.90
N LEU A 6 7.40 23.84 -4.55
CA LEU A 6 6.89 23.93 -3.18
C LEU A 6 7.20 22.63 -2.42
N PRO A 7 7.83 22.70 -1.24
CA PRO A 7 8.05 21.53 -0.40
C PRO A 7 6.71 21.00 0.16
N LYS A 8 6.65 19.71 0.47
CA LYS A 8 5.50 19.16 1.22
C LYS A 8 5.45 19.79 2.61
N ALA A 9 4.25 19.91 3.17
CA ALA A 9 4.05 20.46 4.51
C ALA A 9 4.57 19.52 5.62
N ASP A 10 4.76 20.05 6.83
CA ASP A 10 5.18 19.30 8.02
C ASP A 10 4.20 18.19 8.41
N TYR A 11 2.96 18.29 7.94
CA TYR A 11 1.95 17.23 8.01
C TYR A 11 2.50 15.86 7.58
N TYR A 12 3.39 15.81 6.59
CA TYR A 12 3.89 14.54 6.04
C TYR A 12 4.98 13.87 6.90
N ILE A 13 5.58 14.59 7.86
CA ILE A 13 6.71 14.09 8.67
C ILE A 13 6.36 12.78 9.39
N PRO A 14 5.21 12.63 10.09
CA PRO A 14 4.93 11.45 10.89
C PRO A 14 4.58 10.18 10.10
N PHE A 15 4.52 10.28 8.77
CA PHE A 15 4.31 9.15 7.88
C PHE A 15 5.63 8.46 7.48
N GLY A 16 6.76 8.99 7.96
CA GLY A 16 8.08 8.36 7.91
C GLY A 16 8.48 7.81 9.27
N LEU A 17 9.65 7.17 9.32
CA LEU A 17 10.33 6.93 10.59
C LEU A 17 11.33 8.08 10.82
N PRO A 18 11.49 8.60 12.04
CA PRO A 18 12.37 9.75 12.33
C PRO A 18 13.81 9.56 11.85
N SER A 19 14.31 8.32 11.90
CA SER A 19 15.67 7.95 11.46
C SER A 19 15.75 7.46 10.01
N PHE A 20 14.61 7.16 9.37
CA PHE A 20 14.55 6.56 8.05
C PHE A 20 13.41 7.18 7.22
N PRO A 21 13.65 8.36 6.63
CA PRO A 21 12.67 9.01 5.77
C PRO A 21 12.45 8.18 4.49
N ASN A 22 11.20 8.12 4.06
CA ASN A 22 10.72 7.40 2.89
C ASN A 22 10.22 8.34 1.78
N LEU A 23 9.76 7.77 0.66
CA LEU A 23 9.31 8.57 -0.49
C LEU A 23 8.11 9.48 -0.17
N PHE A 24 7.27 9.08 0.79
CA PHE A 24 6.05 9.78 1.16
C PHE A 24 6.30 10.99 2.06
N ASP A 25 7.14 10.88 3.10
CA ASP A 25 7.40 11.95 4.07
C ASP A 25 8.46 12.96 3.62
N VAL A 26 9.37 12.59 2.71
CA VAL A 26 10.38 13.52 2.19
C VAL A 26 9.72 14.74 1.56
N GLN A 27 9.98 15.91 2.15
CA GLN A 27 9.38 17.19 1.79
C GLN A 27 10.11 17.89 0.64
N GLY A 28 11.45 17.79 0.61
CA GLY A 28 12.29 18.47 -0.37
C GLY A 28 12.16 17.87 -1.77
N SER A 29 11.80 18.70 -2.77
CA SER A 29 11.51 18.23 -4.13
C SER A 29 12.70 17.55 -4.82
N ALA A 30 13.93 18.04 -4.59
CA ALA A 30 15.15 17.44 -5.12
C ALA A 30 15.41 16.04 -4.54
N HIS A 31 15.31 15.89 -3.21
CA HIS A 31 15.51 14.61 -2.54
C HIS A 31 14.40 13.60 -2.90
N HIS A 32 13.14 14.05 -2.87
CA HIS A 32 12.00 13.26 -3.31
C HIS A 32 12.17 12.77 -4.75
N SER A 33 12.63 13.64 -5.66
CA SER A 33 12.88 13.27 -7.06
C SER A 33 14.00 12.24 -7.19
N SER A 34 15.06 12.34 -6.37
CA SER A 34 16.14 11.34 -6.32
C SER A 34 15.61 9.97 -5.91
N ILE A 35 14.85 9.89 -4.81
CA ILE A 35 14.25 8.63 -4.34
C ILE A 35 13.29 8.08 -5.39
N LYS A 36 12.37 8.91 -5.90
CA LYS A 36 11.41 8.50 -6.94
C LYS A 36 12.09 7.90 -8.17
N LYS A 37 13.22 8.46 -8.60
CA LYS A 37 13.98 7.96 -9.74
C LYS A 37 14.49 6.53 -9.52
N GLN A 38 14.79 6.15 -8.28
CA GLN A 38 15.21 4.78 -7.94
C GLN A 38 14.08 3.76 -8.14
N PHE A 39 12.82 4.16 -7.89
CA PHE A 39 11.63 3.30 -8.08
C PHE A 39 11.07 3.33 -9.51
N ALA A 40 11.42 4.32 -10.33
CA ALA A 40 10.90 4.47 -11.69
C ALA A 40 10.99 3.21 -12.58
N PRO A 41 12.05 2.38 -12.52
CA PRO A 41 12.14 1.14 -13.30
C PRO A 41 10.99 0.15 -13.04
N LEU A 42 10.46 0.09 -11.81
CA LEU A 42 9.35 -0.80 -11.41
C LEU A 42 8.03 -0.44 -12.10
N TYR A 43 7.92 0.77 -12.66
CA TYR A 43 6.72 1.26 -13.33
C TYR A 43 6.89 1.38 -14.85
N THR A 44 7.94 0.79 -15.41
CA THR A 44 8.11 0.71 -16.87
C THR A 44 7.12 -0.28 -17.48
N MET A 45 6.77 -0.10 -18.76
CA MET A 45 5.86 -1.03 -19.46
C MET A 45 6.32 -2.49 -19.38
N ILE A 46 7.64 -2.73 -19.47
CA ILE A 46 8.21 -4.08 -19.37
C ILE A 46 7.97 -4.67 -17.98
N ALA A 47 8.22 -3.90 -16.91
CA ALA A 47 7.96 -4.35 -15.55
C ALA A 47 6.47 -4.60 -15.31
N LEU A 48 5.59 -3.71 -15.77
CA LEU A 48 4.14 -3.87 -15.64
C LEU A 48 3.63 -5.16 -16.32
N LEU A 49 4.11 -5.45 -17.54
CA LEU A 49 3.78 -6.69 -18.24
C LEU A 49 4.26 -7.94 -17.48
N SER A 50 5.40 -7.87 -16.80
CA SER A 50 5.88 -8.99 -15.97
C SER A 50 4.98 -9.27 -14.75
N TYR A 51 4.23 -8.27 -14.27
CA TYR A 51 3.33 -8.43 -13.12
C TYR A 51 1.94 -8.93 -13.53
N GLU A 52 1.56 -8.76 -14.79
CA GLU A 52 0.20 -9.00 -15.30
C GLU A 52 -0.30 -10.40 -14.97
N GLN A 53 0.51 -11.43 -15.23
CA GLN A 53 0.12 -12.81 -14.93
C GLN A 53 -0.15 -13.03 -13.44
N GLY A 54 0.70 -12.45 -12.58
CA GLY A 54 0.59 -12.58 -11.14
C GLY A 54 -0.65 -11.88 -10.58
N VAL A 55 -0.90 -10.64 -10.99
CA VAL A 55 -2.09 -9.86 -10.60
C VAL A 55 -3.36 -10.48 -11.19
N GLY A 56 -3.30 -10.98 -12.42
CA GLY A 56 -4.39 -11.72 -13.05
C GLY A 56 -4.79 -12.95 -12.23
N GLY A 57 -3.82 -13.68 -11.68
CA GLY A 57 -4.07 -14.78 -10.74
C GLY A 57 -4.81 -14.34 -9.48
N GLN A 58 -4.41 -13.23 -8.85
CA GLN A 58 -5.11 -12.70 -7.68
C GLN A 58 -6.54 -12.21 -8.04
N THR A 59 -6.73 -11.66 -9.25
CA THR A 59 -8.05 -11.24 -9.73
C THR A 59 -8.98 -12.45 -9.96
N ALA A 60 -8.44 -13.60 -10.37
CA ALA A 60 -9.22 -14.82 -10.50
C ALA A 60 -9.71 -15.32 -9.13
N ILE A 61 -8.82 -15.35 -8.12
CA ILE A 61 -9.18 -15.69 -6.73
C ILE A 61 -10.24 -14.75 -6.18
N LEU A 62 -10.10 -13.43 -6.39
CA LEU A 62 -11.10 -12.45 -5.99
C LEU A 62 -12.50 -12.79 -6.55
N LYS A 63 -12.59 -13.15 -7.83
CA LYS A 63 -13.86 -13.53 -8.47
C LYS A 63 -14.44 -14.82 -7.90
N GLU A 64 -13.59 -15.83 -7.70
CA GLU A 64 -13.98 -17.13 -7.13
C GLU A 64 -14.54 -16.97 -5.72
N GLU A 65 -13.83 -16.24 -4.85
CA GLU A 65 -14.26 -15.99 -3.48
C GLU A 65 -15.56 -15.17 -3.41
N LEU A 66 -15.69 -14.12 -4.23
CA LEU A 66 -16.94 -13.36 -4.29
C LEU A 66 -18.12 -14.21 -4.77
N GLN A 67 -17.90 -15.11 -5.73
CA GLN A 67 -18.92 -16.06 -6.18
C GLN A 67 -19.28 -17.03 -5.04
N ARG A 68 -18.28 -17.57 -4.33
CA ARG A 68 -18.46 -18.46 -3.17
C ARG A 68 -19.29 -17.79 -2.08
N PHE A 69 -18.99 -16.54 -1.73
CA PHE A 69 -19.75 -15.78 -0.74
C PHE A 69 -21.20 -15.58 -1.18
N SER A 70 -21.42 -15.28 -2.47
CA SER A 70 -22.77 -15.16 -3.05
C SER A 70 -23.56 -16.47 -2.97
N ASP A 71 -22.96 -17.58 -3.40
CA ASP A 71 -23.60 -18.90 -3.42
C ASP A 71 -23.97 -19.37 -2.00
N GLN A 72 -23.11 -19.08 -1.03
CA GLN A 72 -23.31 -19.41 0.39
C GLN A 72 -24.22 -18.41 1.11
N LYS A 73 -24.63 -17.32 0.45
CA LYS A 73 -25.35 -16.19 1.06
C LYS A 73 -24.63 -15.65 2.29
N GLN A 74 -23.31 -15.65 2.25
CA GLN A 74 -22.46 -15.17 3.33
C GLN A 74 -22.41 -13.64 3.30
N VAL A 75 -22.70 -13.01 4.45
CA VAL A 75 -22.45 -11.57 4.63
C VAL A 75 -20.96 -11.37 4.84
N ILE A 76 -20.38 -10.44 4.08
CA ILE A 76 -18.96 -10.10 4.15
C ILE A 76 -18.78 -8.61 4.38
N ASP A 77 -17.66 -8.25 5.03
CA ASP A 77 -17.13 -6.90 4.99
C ASP A 77 -16.35 -6.72 3.68
N LEU A 78 -17.00 -6.15 2.67
CA LEU A 78 -16.40 -5.97 1.35
C LEU A 78 -15.17 -5.05 1.37
N PRO A 79 -15.16 -3.89 2.06
CA PRO A 79 -13.94 -3.09 2.24
C PRO A 79 -12.76 -3.88 2.79
N GLN A 80 -12.95 -4.64 3.88
CA GLN A 80 -11.90 -5.45 4.47
C GLN A 80 -11.40 -6.54 3.52
N PHE A 81 -12.31 -7.21 2.81
CA PHE A 81 -11.96 -8.23 1.83
C PHE A 81 -11.20 -7.67 0.63
N LEU A 82 -11.56 -6.47 0.16
CA LEU A 82 -10.81 -5.79 -0.90
C LEU A 82 -9.41 -5.35 -0.42
N GLN A 83 -9.22 -5.08 0.87
CA GLN A 83 -7.90 -4.83 1.43
C GLN A 83 -7.02 -6.09 1.37
N TYR A 84 -7.58 -7.28 1.61
CA TYR A 84 -6.89 -8.56 1.41
C TYR A 84 -6.44 -8.75 -0.04
N TYR A 85 -7.33 -8.46 -1.01
CA TYR A 85 -6.97 -8.48 -2.43
C TYR A 85 -5.78 -7.56 -2.75
N VAL A 86 -5.78 -6.33 -2.20
CA VAL A 86 -4.70 -5.37 -2.42
C VAL A 86 -3.38 -5.88 -1.83
N PHE A 87 -3.38 -6.44 -0.61
CA PHE A 87 -2.17 -7.02 -0.02
C PHE A 87 -1.64 -8.20 -0.81
N ASP A 88 -2.51 -9.10 -1.27
CA ASP A 88 -2.13 -10.24 -2.09
C ASP A 88 -1.54 -9.80 -3.44
N ALA A 89 -2.16 -8.83 -4.12
CA ALA A 89 -1.65 -8.28 -5.37
C ALA A 89 -0.31 -7.55 -5.19
N ILE A 90 -0.16 -6.73 -4.15
CA ILE A 90 1.08 -6.02 -3.82
C ILE A 90 2.19 -7.02 -3.43
N GLY A 91 1.84 -8.10 -2.73
CA GLY A 91 2.76 -9.19 -2.44
C GLY A 91 3.32 -9.80 -3.72
N VAL A 92 2.45 -10.11 -4.68
CA VAL A 92 2.89 -10.65 -5.98
C VAL A 92 3.79 -9.66 -6.73
N ILE A 93 3.46 -8.37 -6.73
CA ILE A 93 4.27 -7.35 -7.42
C ILE A 93 5.66 -7.17 -6.78
N ASN A 94 5.74 -7.12 -5.45
CA ASN A 94 6.97 -6.75 -4.75
C ASN A 94 7.85 -7.93 -4.35
N VAL A 95 7.26 -9.05 -3.95
CA VAL A 95 7.97 -10.24 -3.46
C VAL A 95 7.73 -11.49 -4.31
N GLY A 96 6.96 -11.37 -5.40
CA GLY A 96 6.66 -12.48 -6.31
C GLY A 96 5.69 -13.52 -5.74
N LYS A 97 5.09 -13.27 -4.57
CA LYS A 97 4.20 -14.21 -3.88
C LYS A 97 3.04 -13.51 -3.18
N SER A 98 1.85 -14.11 -3.26
CA SER A 98 0.66 -13.68 -2.53
C SER A 98 0.82 -13.85 -1.01
N MET A 99 0.10 -13.05 -0.22
CA MET A 99 0.06 -13.15 1.24
C MET A 99 -1.00 -14.16 1.72
N GLY A 100 -1.87 -14.64 0.82
CA GLY A 100 -2.93 -15.62 1.10
C GLY A 100 -4.08 -15.04 1.94
N MET A 101 -4.27 -13.72 1.94
CA MET A 101 -5.28 -13.09 2.77
C MET A 101 -6.70 -13.31 2.23
N MET A 102 -6.89 -13.35 0.90
CA MET A 102 -8.19 -13.64 0.31
C MET A 102 -8.65 -15.07 0.58
N GLU A 103 -7.78 -16.06 0.33
CA GLU A 103 -8.10 -17.50 0.49
C GLU A 103 -8.40 -17.85 1.95
N SER A 104 -7.69 -17.23 2.89
CA SER A 104 -7.96 -17.39 4.32
C SER A 104 -9.09 -16.48 4.83
N ASN A 105 -9.52 -15.51 4.03
CA ASN A 105 -10.42 -14.41 4.41
C ASN A 105 -10.03 -13.79 5.76
N SER A 106 -8.73 -13.56 5.97
CA SER A 106 -8.19 -13.12 7.26
C SER A 106 -6.89 -12.31 7.10
N ASP A 107 -6.62 -11.45 8.08
CA ASP A 107 -5.34 -10.74 8.19
C ASP A 107 -4.24 -11.67 8.73
N THR A 108 -3.71 -12.53 7.86
CA THR A 108 -2.82 -13.65 8.23
C THR A 108 -1.59 -13.25 9.04
N ASN A 109 -1.10 -12.02 8.87
CA ASN A 109 0.12 -11.53 9.50
C ASN A 109 -0.08 -10.22 10.29
N GLY A 110 -1.32 -9.79 10.54
CA GLY A 110 -1.61 -8.52 11.20
C GLY A 110 -1.23 -7.28 10.38
N ALA A 111 -1.08 -7.41 9.06
CA ALA A 111 -0.65 -6.34 8.18
C ALA A 111 -1.73 -5.26 8.01
N CYS A 112 -3.00 -5.65 7.93
CA CYS A 112 -4.11 -4.68 7.86
C CYS A 112 -4.20 -3.89 9.16
N GLY A 113 -4.14 -4.58 10.30
CA GLY A 113 -4.16 -3.94 11.62
C GLY A 113 -2.95 -3.01 11.85
N ALA A 114 -1.75 -3.44 11.45
CA ALA A 114 -0.55 -2.61 11.55
C ALA A 114 -0.64 -1.37 10.66
N LEU A 115 -1.16 -1.51 9.44
CA LEU A 115 -1.39 -0.39 8.52
C LEU A 115 -2.38 0.62 9.12
N ASP A 116 -3.51 0.15 9.66
CA ASP A 116 -4.52 1.02 10.27
C ASP A 116 -3.98 1.77 11.50
N ALA A 117 -3.24 1.08 12.37
CA ALA A 117 -2.59 1.69 13.53
C ALA A 117 -1.56 2.76 13.11
N MET A 118 -0.77 2.49 12.06
CA MET A 118 0.17 3.45 11.50
C MET A 118 -0.54 4.70 10.95
N TRP A 119 -1.62 4.52 10.18
CA TRP A 119 -2.39 5.66 9.64
C TRP A 119 -3.03 6.49 10.74
N HIS A 120 -3.62 5.85 11.76
CA HIS A 120 -4.16 6.55 12.93
C HIS A 120 -3.09 7.34 13.67
N TYR A 121 -1.94 6.73 13.96
CA TYR A 121 -0.84 7.43 14.61
C TYR A 121 -0.34 8.62 13.79
N ALA A 122 -0.04 8.39 12.50
CA ALA A 122 0.56 9.41 11.65
C ALA A 122 -0.40 10.59 11.43
N SER A 123 -1.69 10.33 11.18
CA SER A 123 -2.70 11.39 11.01
C SER A 123 -2.89 12.24 12.27
N MET A 124 -2.81 11.64 13.46
CA MET A 124 -2.89 12.37 14.73
C MET A 124 -1.61 13.19 14.98
N MET A 125 -0.44 12.61 14.76
CA MET A 125 0.84 13.32 14.95
C MET A 125 1.07 14.41 13.90
N ALA A 126 0.42 14.34 12.74
CA ALA A 126 0.56 15.33 11.68
C ALA A 126 0.07 16.73 12.07
N TYR A 127 -0.75 16.86 13.13
CA TYR A 127 -1.13 18.15 13.72
C TYR A 127 -0.03 18.75 14.60
N ILE A 128 0.85 17.91 15.16
CA ILE A 128 1.95 18.30 16.06
C ILE A 128 3.26 17.59 15.64
N PRO A 129 3.76 17.83 14.41
CA PRO A 129 4.83 17.00 13.83
C PRO A 129 6.14 16.98 14.64
N HIS A 130 6.42 18.04 15.39
CA HIS A 130 7.59 18.14 16.26
C HIS A 130 7.59 17.15 17.44
N MET A 131 6.46 16.51 17.74
CA MET A 131 6.35 15.44 18.75
C MET A 131 6.56 14.04 18.17
N HIS A 132 6.68 13.89 16.85
CA HIS A 132 7.08 12.65 16.21
C HIS A 132 8.60 12.47 16.37
N ALA A 133 9.01 11.53 17.23
CA ALA A 133 10.40 11.29 17.62
C ALA A 133 10.74 9.80 17.59
#